data_AF-A0A931U1Z2-F1
#
_entry.id   AF-A0A931U1Z2-F1
#
_cell.length_a   1.000
_cell.length_b   1.000
_cell.length_c   1.000
_cell.angle_alpha   90.00
_cell.angle_beta   90.00
_cell.angle_gamma   90.00
#
_symmetry.space_group_name_H-M   'P 1'
#
loop_
_entity.id
_entity.type
_entity.pdbx_description
1 polymer ?
#
loop_
_entity_poly.entity_id
_entity_poly.type
_entity_poly.pdbx_seq_one_letter_code
_entity_poly.pdbx_strand_id
1 'polypeptide(L)'
;MTSSPSPLSGAAMPPAALTAASSAELAPRPTWAALAPAERADWQAELSRWPAAHRAYAARLCSAQQPAVALATLHAARRLMRYRADAAGHLLQALCEPVALAADAVEPLSAALAALPTAHSRAFCERLPRLAVVVSASGLAAVAGALVRLPSSAHSGAPWLLVLDAATSLAAWAGLAPTARARLVGLLVTLAPADPAAVVGELRAAAAGLLHLDPSLHAPFLGVAERLAGGTPSAARGWLREGTAALAALATEHRAPALHAAARTLAQHAEAPLALVQCSAAILRDAGAAAWQAWLAAGAELSGYAALAYHRRQSRRGAEVLRAARRQVALADIQAVLARYCSALAGGPIEVAAGAADAPSPLRGGGVVSEALRVSLPLALPAALRRPSPFACYKVMATHQVAHIEFGTYDFALGRPARYFATWRPAGRSGGLDAFLVLFPDPALACAIFTVLDDARVDALAIRQYAGLAADYRAVQRAERRARAEVTGLPPRSALLEALIRLSLGGRGSGLPATLRAFGDQLRRVLRVVERPGATVEDAAEATLR
;
A
#
# COMPACT_ATOMS: atom_id res chain seq x y z
N MET A 1 24.85 -44.23 37.25
CA MET A 1 24.39 -45.53 36.71
C MET A 1 22.96 -45.34 36.22
N THR A 2 22.74 -45.53 34.92
CA THR A 2 21.53 -46.10 34.27
C THR A 2 20.15 -45.61 34.77
N SER A 3 19.23 -45.09 33.97
CA SER A 3 18.90 -45.44 32.59
C SER A 3 17.89 -44.46 31.99
N SER A 4 18.05 -44.19 30.69
CA SER A 4 17.13 -43.47 29.80
C SER A 4 15.70 -44.03 29.78
N PRO A 5 14.67 -43.20 29.51
CA PRO A 5 13.41 -43.68 28.95
C PRO A 5 13.48 -43.61 27.42
N SER A 6 13.43 -44.78 26.79
CA SER A 6 13.18 -44.96 25.35
C SER A 6 11.71 -44.68 24.99
N PRO A 7 11.41 -44.41 23.71
CA PRO A 7 10.25 -43.62 23.30
C PRO A 7 8.97 -44.43 23.23
N LEU A 8 7.86 -43.73 23.42
CA LEU A 8 6.49 -44.15 23.15
C LEU A 8 6.38 -44.72 21.72
N SER A 9 6.41 -46.05 21.63
CA SER A 9 5.91 -46.80 20.48
C SER A 9 4.39 -46.63 20.45
N GLY A 10 3.92 -45.61 19.73
CA GLY A 10 2.52 -45.48 19.33
C GLY A 10 2.15 -46.64 18.42
N ALA A 11 1.67 -47.73 19.03
CA ALA A 11 0.98 -48.78 18.32
C ALA A 11 -0.27 -48.16 17.67
N ALA A 12 -0.22 -47.98 16.36
CA ALA A 12 -1.37 -47.68 15.55
C ALA A 12 -2.44 -48.75 15.83
N MET A 13 -3.60 -48.31 16.32
CA MET A 13 -4.78 -49.17 16.36
C MET A 13 -5.04 -49.72 14.95
N PRO A 14 -5.29 -51.02 14.77
CA PRO A 14 -5.76 -51.53 13.50
C PRO A 14 -7.16 -50.92 13.22
N PRO A 15 -7.52 -50.66 11.96
CA PRO A 15 -8.88 -50.26 11.63
C PRO A 15 -9.81 -51.39 12.10
N ALA A 16 -10.84 -51.02 12.86
CA ALA A 16 -11.80 -51.97 13.42
C ALA A 16 -12.26 -52.95 12.34
N ALA A 17 -11.91 -54.22 12.51
CA ALA A 17 -12.43 -55.29 11.69
C ALA A 17 -13.96 -55.24 11.77
N LEU A 18 -14.61 -55.15 10.60
CA LEU A 18 -16.04 -55.32 10.43
C LEU A 18 -16.43 -56.71 10.92
N THR A 19 -16.78 -56.82 12.21
CA THR A 19 -17.47 -57.99 12.73
C THR A 19 -18.78 -58.13 11.96
N ALA A 20 -18.97 -59.31 11.37
CA ALA A 20 -20.08 -59.67 10.52
C ALA A 20 -21.43 -59.28 11.16
N ALA A 21 -22.04 -58.21 10.63
CA ALA A 21 -23.48 -58.02 10.78
C ALA A 21 -24.15 -59.16 10.01
N SER A 22 -24.90 -60.01 10.72
CA SER A 22 -25.63 -61.10 10.09
C SER A 22 -26.58 -60.56 9.02
N SER A 23 -26.71 -61.28 7.91
CA SER A 23 -27.47 -60.88 6.72
C SER A 23 -28.99 -60.93 6.89
N ALA A 24 -29.53 -60.70 8.09
CA ALA A 24 -30.96 -60.83 8.38
C ALA A 24 -31.60 -59.45 8.56
N GLU A 25 -32.46 -59.11 7.59
CA GLU A 25 -33.39 -57.98 7.56
C GLU A 25 -32.80 -56.58 7.81
N LEU A 26 -32.88 -55.72 6.80
CA LEU A 26 -32.86 -54.27 7.00
C LEU A 26 -34.04 -53.91 7.91
N ALA A 27 -33.82 -53.94 9.23
CA ALA A 27 -34.79 -53.50 10.23
C ALA A 27 -35.43 -52.17 9.82
N PRO A 28 -36.67 -51.86 10.22
CA PRO A 28 -37.38 -50.66 9.82
C PRO A 28 -36.61 -49.43 10.32
N ARG A 29 -35.73 -48.91 9.46
CA ARG A 29 -35.01 -47.67 9.71
C ARG A 29 -35.94 -46.51 9.38
N PRO A 30 -35.82 -45.36 10.09
CA PRO A 30 -36.62 -44.17 9.81
C PRO A 30 -36.56 -43.73 8.34
N THR A 31 -35.45 -44.02 7.67
CA THR A 31 -35.23 -43.87 6.22
C THR A 31 -36.22 -44.66 5.35
N TRP A 32 -36.52 -45.92 5.71
CA TRP A 32 -37.36 -46.83 4.93
C TRP A 32 -38.84 -46.54 5.10
N ALA A 33 -39.24 -46.03 6.26
CA ALA A 33 -40.62 -45.70 6.58
C ALA A 33 -41.19 -44.58 5.67
N ALA A 34 -40.33 -43.68 5.20
CA ALA A 34 -40.69 -42.56 4.33
C ALA A 34 -40.88 -42.96 2.84
N LEU A 35 -40.45 -44.16 2.44
CA LEU A 35 -40.58 -44.65 1.06
C LEU A 35 -41.91 -45.39 0.83
N ALA A 36 -42.44 -45.27 -0.39
CA ALA A 36 -43.60 -46.04 -0.84
C ALA A 36 -43.32 -47.56 -0.76
N PRO A 37 -44.34 -48.41 -0.49
CA PRO A 37 -44.14 -49.85 -0.34
C PRO A 37 -43.42 -50.53 -1.53
N ALA A 38 -43.73 -50.10 -2.76
CA ALA A 38 -43.10 -50.61 -3.98
C ALA A 38 -41.60 -50.23 -4.08
N GLU A 39 -41.25 -49.01 -3.72
CA GLU A 39 -39.86 -48.52 -3.75
C GLU A 39 -39.01 -49.17 -2.66
N ARG A 40 -39.62 -49.43 -1.49
CA ARG A 40 -38.99 -50.20 -0.41
C ARG A 40 -38.66 -51.63 -0.85
N ALA A 41 -39.56 -52.29 -1.58
CA ALA A 41 -39.33 -53.63 -2.11
C ALA A 41 -38.23 -53.68 -3.19
N ASP A 42 -38.19 -52.70 -4.12
CA ASP A 42 -37.12 -52.60 -5.14
C ASP A 42 -35.75 -52.50 -4.49
N TRP A 43 -35.63 -51.62 -3.50
CA TRP A 43 -34.37 -51.44 -2.80
C TRP A 43 -33.94 -52.64 -1.95
N GLN A 44 -34.87 -53.34 -1.30
CA GLN A 44 -34.56 -54.58 -0.57
C GLN A 44 -34.02 -55.64 -1.53
N ALA A 45 -34.62 -55.77 -2.71
CA ALA A 45 -34.14 -56.67 -3.76
C ALA A 45 -32.76 -56.25 -4.29
N GLU A 46 -32.53 -54.96 -4.53
CA GLU A 46 -31.24 -54.42 -5.00
C GLU A 46 -30.12 -54.64 -3.98
N LEU A 47 -30.33 -54.24 -2.72
CA LEU A 47 -29.32 -54.36 -1.66
C LEU A 47 -28.93 -55.82 -1.39
N SER A 48 -29.86 -56.77 -1.56
CA SER A 48 -29.54 -58.21 -1.42
C SER A 48 -28.45 -58.68 -2.38
N ARG A 49 -28.34 -58.03 -3.56
CA ARG A 49 -27.34 -58.34 -4.60
C ARG A 49 -25.98 -57.69 -4.35
N TRP A 50 -25.89 -56.70 -3.46
CA TRP A 50 -24.65 -56.00 -3.17
C TRP A 50 -23.71 -56.84 -2.29
N PRO A 51 -22.37 -56.66 -2.38
CA PRO A 51 -21.43 -57.31 -1.48
C PRO A 51 -21.74 -57.07 -0.01
N ALA A 52 -21.47 -58.05 0.86
CA ALA A 52 -21.80 -57.99 2.29
C ALA A 52 -21.25 -56.73 2.99
N ALA A 53 -20.03 -56.30 2.66
CA ALA A 53 -19.44 -55.07 3.18
C ALA A 53 -20.24 -53.81 2.77
N HIS A 54 -20.70 -53.73 1.51
CA HIS A 54 -21.49 -52.59 1.04
C HIS A 54 -22.87 -52.55 1.70
N ARG A 55 -23.48 -53.72 1.92
CA ARG A 55 -24.74 -53.83 2.68
C ARG A 55 -24.57 -53.32 4.11
N ALA A 56 -23.46 -53.65 4.77
CA ALA A 56 -23.15 -53.17 6.12
C ALA A 56 -22.97 -51.64 6.17
N TYR A 57 -22.28 -51.05 5.17
CA TYR A 57 -22.16 -49.59 5.08
C TYR A 57 -23.48 -48.91 4.76
N ALA A 58 -24.22 -49.37 3.75
CA ALA A 58 -25.57 -48.89 3.44
C ALA A 58 -26.46 -48.93 4.68
N ALA A 59 -26.32 -50.00 5.48
CA ALA A 59 -27.05 -50.14 6.71
C ALA A 59 -26.70 -49.05 7.74
N ARG A 60 -25.41 -48.85 8.01
CA ARG A 60 -24.94 -47.82 8.95
C ARG A 60 -25.32 -46.41 8.49
N LEU A 61 -25.21 -46.13 7.19
CA LEU A 61 -25.60 -44.86 6.59
C LEU A 61 -27.07 -44.51 6.88
N CYS A 62 -27.98 -45.46 6.61
CA CYS A 62 -29.41 -45.27 6.85
C CYS A 62 -29.76 -45.06 8.34
N SER A 63 -28.92 -45.50 9.27
CA SER A 63 -29.09 -45.23 10.71
C SER A 63 -28.44 -43.94 11.19
N ALA A 64 -27.40 -43.45 10.52
CA ALA A 64 -26.59 -42.33 10.98
C ALA A 64 -26.97 -40.98 10.34
N GLN A 65 -27.61 -40.99 9.18
CA GLN A 65 -27.90 -39.79 8.38
C GLN A 65 -29.40 -39.52 8.24
N GLN A 66 -29.76 -38.28 7.87
CA GLN A 66 -31.15 -37.92 7.58
C GLN A 66 -31.74 -38.75 6.43
N PRO A 67 -33.05 -39.08 6.45
CA PRO A 67 -33.71 -39.92 5.45
C PRO A 67 -33.42 -39.53 3.99
N ALA A 68 -33.58 -38.25 3.66
CA ALA A 68 -33.36 -37.74 2.31
C ALA A 68 -31.89 -37.89 1.85
N VAL A 69 -30.93 -37.64 2.74
CA VAL A 69 -29.49 -37.74 2.45
C VAL A 69 -29.07 -39.20 2.26
N ALA A 70 -29.55 -40.10 3.12
CA ALA A 70 -29.28 -41.52 3.02
C ALA A 70 -29.84 -42.12 1.73
N LEU A 71 -31.08 -41.77 1.35
CA LEU A 71 -31.71 -42.25 0.10
C LEU A 71 -30.99 -41.74 -1.15
N ALA A 72 -30.69 -40.43 -1.22
CA ALA A 72 -29.93 -39.86 -2.33
C ALA A 72 -28.56 -40.53 -2.49
N THR A 73 -27.89 -40.82 -1.37
CA THR A 73 -26.61 -41.53 -1.34
C THR A 73 -26.71 -42.96 -1.82
N LEU A 74 -27.76 -43.69 -1.44
CA LEU A 74 -28.01 -45.02 -1.96
C LEU A 74 -28.23 -44.98 -3.47
N HIS A 75 -29.05 -44.06 -3.99
CA HIS A 75 -29.26 -43.90 -5.44
C HIS A 75 -27.94 -43.61 -6.16
N ALA A 76 -27.09 -42.73 -5.63
CA ALA A 76 -25.76 -42.45 -6.14
C ALA A 76 -24.83 -43.67 -6.12
N ALA A 77 -24.82 -44.44 -5.04
CA ALA A 77 -24.04 -45.66 -4.94
C ALA A 77 -24.54 -46.72 -5.93
N ARG A 78 -25.86 -46.88 -6.11
CA ARG A 78 -26.48 -47.75 -7.12
C ARG A 78 -26.03 -47.36 -8.53
N ARG A 79 -25.98 -46.06 -8.84
CA ARG A 79 -25.46 -45.57 -10.13
C ARG A 79 -23.98 -45.93 -10.31
N LEU A 80 -23.15 -45.71 -9.30
CA LEU A 80 -21.72 -46.04 -9.36
C LEU A 80 -21.47 -47.54 -9.49
N MET A 81 -22.24 -48.36 -8.77
CA MET A 81 -22.16 -49.83 -8.82
C MET A 81 -22.36 -50.38 -10.25
N ARG A 82 -23.19 -49.74 -11.08
CA ARG A 82 -23.40 -50.15 -12.49
C ARG A 82 -22.12 -50.07 -13.32
N TYR A 83 -21.18 -49.22 -12.92
CA TYR A 83 -19.92 -49.01 -13.64
C TYR A 83 -18.72 -49.61 -12.90
N ARG A 84 -18.67 -49.50 -11.56
CA ARG A 84 -17.53 -49.89 -10.70
C ARG A 84 -17.98 -50.25 -9.27
N ALA A 85 -17.90 -51.53 -8.90
CA ALA A 85 -18.33 -52.00 -7.57
C ALA A 85 -17.45 -51.43 -6.43
N ASP A 86 -16.13 -51.46 -6.56
CA ASP A 86 -15.20 -51.06 -5.49
C ASP A 86 -15.37 -49.59 -5.06
N ALA A 87 -15.57 -48.70 -6.03
CA ALA A 87 -15.72 -47.26 -5.77
C ALA A 87 -17.00 -46.94 -4.98
N ALA A 88 -18.10 -47.65 -5.26
CA ALA A 88 -19.35 -47.47 -4.53
C ALA A 88 -19.21 -47.91 -3.06
N GLY A 89 -18.45 -48.98 -2.79
CA GLY A 89 -18.13 -49.41 -1.43
C GLY A 89 -17.39 -48.35 -0.63
N HIS A 90 -16.34 -47.77 -1.21
CA HIS A 90 -15.57 -46.71 -0.57
C HIS A 90 -16.41 -45.43 -0.37
N LEU A 91 -17.32 -45.09 -1.29
CA LEU A 91 -18.23 -43.95 -1.11
C LEU A 91 -19.16 -44.18 0.10
N LEU A 92 -19.82 -45.35 0.16
CA LEU A 92 -20.71 -45.69 1.27
C LEU A 92 -19.96 -45.69 2.60
N GLN A 93 -18.74 -46.25 2.62
CA GLN A 93 -17.88 -46.25 3.79
C GLN A 93 -17.53 -44.82 4.24
N ALA A 94 -17.05 -43.97 3.31
CA ALA A 94 -16.63 -42.61 3.62
C ALA A 94 -17.77 -41.72 4.12
N LEU A 95 -19.00 -41.94 3.65
CA LEU A 95 -20.20 -41.20 4.08
C LEU A 95 -20.85 -41.75 5.36
N CYS A 96 -20.43 -42.94 5.81
CA CYS A 96 -20.73 -43.43 7.16
C CYS A 96 -19.89 -42.73 8.24
N GLU A 97 -18.77 -42.10 7.87
CA GLU A 97 -18.04 -41.18 8.74
C GLU A 97 -18.86 -39.88 8.92
N PRO A 98 -18.57 -38.99 9.89
CA PRO A 98 -19.45 -37.86 10.27
C PRO A 98 -19.55 -36.72 9.23
N VAL A 99 -19.43 -37.03 7.94
CA VAL A 99 -19.51 -36.10 6.82
C VAL A 99 -20.97 -35.89 6.43
N ALA A 100 -21.49 -34.69 6.62
CA ALA A 100 -22.81 -34.30 6.13
C ALA A 100 -22.71 -33.77 4.69
N LEU A 101 -23.21 -34.53 3.70
CA LEU A 101 -23.44 -34.03 2.34
C LEU A 101 -24.91 -33.63 2.18
N ALA A 102 -25.16 -32.52 1.48
CA ALA A 102 -26.50 -32.13 1.07
C ALA A 102 -27.02 -33.08 -0.04
N ALA A 103 -28.32 -33.41 0.00
CA ALA A 103 -28.92 -34.42 -0.88
C ALA A 103 -28.80 -34.08 -2.37
N ASP A 104 -28.94 -32.79 -2.71
CA ASP A 104 -28.84 -32.25 -4.07
C ASP A 104 -27.43 -32.36 -4.67
N ALA A 105 -26.40 -32.50 -3.84
CA ALA A 105 -25.01 -32.58 -4.29
C ALA A 105 -24.50 -34.02 -4.50
N VAL A 106 -25.24 -35.02 -4.01
CA VAL A 106 -24.85 -36.43 -4.10
C VAL A 106 -24.92 -36.92 -5.55
N GLU A 107 -25.94 -36.49 -6.29
CA GLU A 107 -26.17 -36.93 -7.67
C GLU A 107 -25.09 -36.40 -8.65
N PRO A 108 -24.75 -35.10 -8.67
CA PRO A 108 -23.64 -34.59 -9.50
C PRO A 108 -22.29 -35.24 -9.16
N LEU A 109 -22.00 -35.44 -7.87
CA LEU A 109 -20.77 -36.07 -7.42
C LEU A 109 -20.67 -37.52 -7.91
N SER A 110 -21.75 -38.29 -7.80
CA SER A 110 -21.85 -39.66 -8.31
C SER A 110 -21.63 -39.72 -9.82
N ALA A 111 -22.23 -38.81 -10.58
CA ALA A 111 -22.04 -38.74 -12.02
C ALA A 111 -20.57 -38.48 -12.39
N ALA A 112 -19.91 -37.55 -11.70
CA ALA A 112 -18.48 -37.27 -11.90
C ALA A 112 -17.59 -38.48 -11.53
N LEU A 113 -17.89 -39.18 -10.43
CA LEU A 113 -17.16 -40.36 -9.99
C LEU A 113 -17.32 -41.56 -10.92
N ALA A 114 -18.45 -41.67 -11.62
CA ALA A 114 -18.71 -42.73 -12.59
C ALA A 114 -17.87 -42.58 -13.86
N ALA A 115 -17.51 -41.34 -14.22
CA ALA A 115 -16.67 -41.03 -15.37
C ALA A 115 -15.16 -41.26 -15.10
N LEU A 116 -14.76 -41.40 -13.84
CA LEU A 116 -13.37 -41.57 -13.44
C LEU A 116 -12.87 -43.02 -13.62
N PRO A 117 -11.55 -43.22 -13.90
CA PRO A 117 -10.93 -44.54 -13.80
C PRO A 117 -11.05 -45.10 -12.38
N THR A 118 -11.11 -46.43 -12.26
CA THR A 118 -11.36 -47.14 -10.99
C THR A 118 -10.43 -46.70 -9.86
N ALA A 119 -9.14 -46.53 -10.17
CA ALA A 119 -8.14 -46.08 -9.21
C ALA A 119 -8.40 -44.66 -8.69
N HIS A 120 -8.89 -43.75 -9.55
CA HIS A 120 -9.17 -42.36 -9.17
C HIS A 120 -10.41 -42.31 -8.28
N SER A 121 -11.49 -42.98 -8.68
CA SER A 121 -12.75 -42.99 -7.92
C SER A 121 -12.55 -43.58 -6.53
N ARG A 122 -11.81 -44.70 -6.42
CA ARG A 122 -11.46 -45.32 -5.14
C ARG A 122 -10.66 -44.37 -4.24
N ALA A 123 -9.55 -43.85 -4.74
CA ALA A 123 -8.67 -42.98 -3.96
C ALA A 123 -9.34 -41.66 -3.56
N PHE A 124 -10.23 -41.12 -4.41
CA PHE A 124 -11.05 -39.96 -4.09
C PHE A 124 -12.01 -40.28 -2.94
N CYS A 125 -12.72 -41.41 -2.98
CA CYS A 125 -13.63 -41.82 -1.91
C CYS A 125 -12.88 -42.04 -0.59
N GLU A 126 -11.68 -42.64 -0.61
CA GLU A 126 -10.83 -42.82 0.59
C GLU A 126 -10.43 -41.48 1.23
N ARG A 127 -10.29 -40.41 0.43
CA ARG A 127 -9.89 -39.07 0.89
C ARG A 127 -11.07 -38.10 1.07
N LEU A 128 -12.28 -38.52 0.67
CA LEU A 128 -13.50 -37.72 0.70
C LEU A 128 -13.79 -37.09 2.07
N PRO A 129 -13.63 -37.79 3.21
CA PRO A 129 -13.94 -37.21 4.51
C PRO A 129 -13.09 -35.96 4.81
N ARG A 130 -11.81 -35.97 4.44
CA ARG A 130 -10.91 -34.83 4.64
C ARG A 130 -11.28 -33.63 3.75
N LEU A 131 -11.70 -33.89 2.52
CA LEU A 131 -12.11 -32.84 1.58
C LEU A 131 -13.45 -32.22 2.00
N ALA A 132 -14.38 -33.03 2.47
CA ALA A 132 -15.73 -32.61 2.83
C ALA A 132 -15.78 -31.75 4.11
N VAL A 133 -14.75 -31.80 4.95
CA VAL A 133 -14.61 -30.88 6.11
C VAL A 133 -14.42 -29.43 5.67
N VAL A 134 -13.90 -29.19 4.47
CA VAL A 134 -13.42 -27.86 4.06
C VAL A 134 -14.15 -27.30 2.86
N VAL A 135 -14.61 -28.16 1.97
CA VAL A 135 -15.19 -27.76 0.68
C VAL A 135 -16.67 -28.12 0.65
N SER A 136 -17.48 -27.25 0.04
CA SER A 136 -18.90 -27.51 -0.20
C SER A 136 -19.09 -28.78 -1.04
N ALA A 137 -20.29 -29.34 -1.00
CA ALA A 137 -20.62 -30.51 -1.78
C ALA A 137 -20.53 -30.25 -3.30
N SER A 138 -20.83 -29.02 -3.77
CA SER A 138 -20.57 -28.59 -5.15
C SER A 138 -19.08 -28.56 -5.50
N GLY A 139 -18.22 -28.16 -4.56
CA GLY A 139 -16.77 -28.17 -4.77
C GLY A 139 -16.18 -29.58 -4.80
N LEU A 140 -16.74 -30.55 -4.06
CA LEU A 140 -16.35 -31.96 -4.17
C LEU A 140 -16.63 -32.52 -5.57
N ALA A 141 -17.80 -32.20 -6.14
CA ALA A 141 -18.13 -32.58 -7.52
C ALA A 141 -17.18 -31.90 -8.53
N ALA A 142 -16.81 -30.64 -8.30
CA ALA A 142 -15.83 -29.94 -9.12
C ALA A 142 -14.44 -30.60 -9.08
N VAL A 143 -13.98 -31.04 -7.89
CA VAL A 143 -12.71 -31.78 -7.76
C VAL A 143 -12.79 -33.10 -8.53
N ALA A 144 -13.84 -33.89 -8.33
CA ALA A 144 -14.01 -35.16 -9.04
C ALA A 144 -14.04 -34.95 -10.57
N GLY A 145 -14.79 -33.95 -11.06
CA GLY A 145 -14.85 -33.60 -12.48
C GLY A 145 -13.52 -33.07 -13.04
N ALA A 146 -12.69 -32.42 -12.23
CA ALA A 146 -11.35 -32.00 -12.63
C ALA A 146 -10.41 -33.18 -12.82
N LEU A 147 -10.50 -34.19 -11.95
CA LEU A 147 -9.72 -35.42 -12.06
C LEU A 147 -10.03 -36.18 -13.36
N VAL A 148 -11.25 -36.07 -13.90
CA VAL A 148 -11.63 -36.68 -15.20
C VAL A 148 -10.84 -36.08 -16.36
N ARG A 149 -10.47 -34.79 -16.26
CA ARG A 149 -9.73 -34.07 -17.30
C ARG A 149 -8.23 -34.37 -17.30
N LEU A 150 -7.73 -35.09 -16.30
CA LEU A 150 -6.30 -35.39 -16.17
C LEU A 150 -5.94 -36.71 -16.87
N PRO A 151 -4.79 -36.76 -17.55
CA PRO A 151 -4.32 -37.99 -18.17
C PRO A 151 -3.97 -39.04 -17.11
N SER A 152 -4.37 -40.29 -17.36
CA SER A 152 -4.18 -41.42 -16.44
C SER A 152 -2.89 -42.23 -16.68
N SER A 153 -1.92 -41.70 -17.45
CA SER A 153 -0.76 -42.48 -17.91
C SER A 153 0.14 -42.96 -16.77
N ALA A 154 0.67 -44.18 -16.93
CA ALA A 154 1.46 -44.90 -15.93
C ALA A 154 2.93 -44.45 -15.81
N HIS A 155 3.37 -43.49 -16.61
CA HIS A 155 4.77 -43.08 -16.66
C HIS A 155 4.94 -41.71 -15.98
N SER A 156 5.62 -41.74 -14.84
CA SER A 156 5.88 -40.65 -13.88
C SER A 156 4.65 -40.12 -13.13
N GLY A 157 4.48 -40.60 -11.89
CA GLY A 157 3.61 -39.99 -10.86
C GLY A 157 2.21 -39.62 -11.32
N ALA A 158 1.29 -40.59 -11.33
CA ALA A 158 -0.15 -40.42 -11.63
C ALA A 158 -0.66 -38.99 -11.31
N PRO A 159 -0.85 -38.09 -12.30
CA PRO A 159 -1.07 -36.67 -12.05
C PRO A 159 -2.30 -36.37 -11.20
N TRP A 160 -3.30 -37.24 -11.28
CA TRP A 160 -4.49 -37.23 -10.44
C TRP A 160 -4.19 -37.49 -8.95
N LEU A 161 -3.20 -38.34 -8.62
CA LEU A 161 -2.76 -38.56 -7.24
C LEU A 161 -2.11 -37.30 -6.67
N LEU A 162 -1.26 -36.64 -7.46
CA LEU A 162 -0.63 -35.37 -7.06
C LEU A 162 -1.69 -34.32 -6.74
N VAL A 163 -2.69 -34.18 -7.60
CA VAL A 163 -3.81 -33.24 -7.39
C VAL A 163 -4.63 -33.62 -6.17
N LEU A 164 -4.92 -34.90 -5.97
CA LEU A 164 -5.73 -35.36 -4.85
C LEU A 164 -4.99 -35.22 -3.50
N ASP A 165 -3.71 -35.53 -3.47
CA ASP A 165 -2.84 -35.33 -2.30
C ASP A 165 -2.64 -33.84 -2.01
N ALA A 166 -2.56 -33.00 -3.04
CA ALA A 166 -2.54 -31.56 -2.86
C ALA A 166 -3.88 -31.02 -2.34
N ALA A 167 -5.02 -31.45 -2.89
CA ALA A 167 -6.34 -31.04 -2.45
C ALA A 167 -6.57 -31.38 -0.99
N THR A 168 -6.21 -32.61 -0.58
CA THR A 168 -6.30 -33.03 0.83
C THR A 168 -5.32 -32.28 1.73
N SER A 169 -4.11 -32.03 1.26
CA SER A 169 -3.13 -31.22 2.00
C SER A 169 -3.67 -29.81 2.23
N LEU A 170 -4.07 -29.10 1.17
CA LEU A 170 -4.60 -27.74 1.24
C LEU A 170 -5.88 -27.66 2.08
N ALA A 171 -6.73 -28.68 2.02
CA ALA A 171 -7.86 -28.82 2.93
C ALA A 171 -7.40 -29.02 4.40
N ALA A 172 -6.32 -29.74 4.65
CA ALA A 172 -5.82 -29.99 6.01
C ALA A 172 -4.99 -28.85 6.61
N TRP A 173 -4.76 -27.73 5.90
CA TRP A 173 -3.93 -26.63 6.40
C TRP A 173 -4.57 -25.88 7.57
N ALA A 174 -4.31 -26.35 8.79
CA ALA A 174 -4.92 -25.87 10.02
C ALA A 174 -4.72 -24.37 10.28
N GLY A 175 -3.66 -23.75 9.74
CA GLY A 175 -3.39 -22.32 9.90
C GLY A 175 -4.20 -21.39 9.00
N LEU A 176 -4.91 -21.91 7.99
CA LEU A 176 -5.73 -21.10 7.08
C LEU A 176 -7.22 -21.24 7.39
N ALA A 177 -7.94 -20.12 7.29
CA ALA A 177 -9.39 -20.10 7.42
C ALA A 177 -10.05 -21.10 6.43
N PRO A 178 -11.17 -21.76 6.80
CA PRO A 178 -11.87 -22.70 5.91
C PRO A 178 -12.19 -22.10 4.53
N THR A 179 -12.57 -20.82 4.49
CA THR A 179 -12.85 -20.09 3.25
C THR A 179 -11.62 -19.94 2.35
N ALA A 180 -10.44 -19.67 2.91
CA ALA A 180 -9.20 -19.58 2.15
C ALA A 180 -8.77 -20.95 1.60
N ARG A 181 -8.91 -22.00 2.41
CA ARG A 181 -8.63 -23.38 1.98
C ARG A 181 -9.53 -23.83 0.83
N ALA A 182 -10.84 -23.56 0.91
CA ALA A 182 -11.80 -23.88 -0.15
C ALA A 182 -11.43 -23.19 -1.48
N ARG A 183 -11.01 -21.93 -1.42
CA ARG A 183 -10.58 -21.15 -2.59
C ARG A 183 -9.29 -21.68 -3.22
N LEU A 184 -8.32 -22.10 -2.41
CA LEU A 184 -7.10 -22.78 -2.89
C LEU A 184 -7.41 -24.11 -3.59
N VAL A 185 -8.36 -24.89 -3.07
CA VAL A 185 -8.84 -26.11 -3.74
C VAL A 185 -9.55 -25.77 -5.06
N GLY A 186 -10.35 -24.70 -5.10
CA GLY A 186 -10.96 -24.21 -6.34
C GLY A 186 -9.92 -23.81 -7.41
N LEU A 187 -8.86 -23.12 -7.00
CA LEU A 187 -7.73 -22.77 -7.89
C LEU A 187 -7.00 -24.00 -8.42
N LEU A 188 -6.78 -25.02 -7.56
CA LEU A 188 -6.21 -26.30 -7.98
C LEU A 188 -7.05 -26.94 -9.09
N VAL A 189 -8.37 -26.99 -8.91
CA VAL A 189 -9.31 -27.56 -9.90
C VAL A 189 -9.25 -26.83 -11.24
N THR A 190 -9.14 -25.51 -11.21
CA THR A 190 -9.09 -24.69 -12.42
C THR A 190 -7.76 -24.80 -13.16
N LEU A 191 -6.63 -24.83 -12.43
CA LEU A 191 -5.30 -24.74 -13.01
C LEU A 191 -4.64 -26.10 -13.29
N ALA A 192 -5.00 -27.15 -12.54
CA ALA A 192 -4.38 -28.47 -12.63
C ALA A 192 -4.35 -29.08 -14.06
N PRO A 193 -5.39 -28.95 -14.91
CA PRO A 193 -5.37 -29.59 -16.24
C PRO A 193 -4.19 -29.21 -17.14
N ALA A 194 -3.57 -28.03 -16.93
CA ALA A 194 -2.45 -27.59 -17.75
C ALA A 194 -1.10 -28.21 -17.32
N ASP A 195 -0.83 -28.22 -16.01
CA ASP A 195 0.45 -28.67 -15.44
C ASP A 195 0.25 -28.99 -13.94
N PRO A 196 -0.20 -30.22 -13.63
CA PRO A 196 -0.56 -30.61 -12.27
C PRO A 196 0.59 -30.45 -11.27
N ALA A 197 1.80 -30.87 -11.64
CA ALA A 197 2.94 -30.90 -10.73
C ALA A 197 3.35 -29.48 -10.31
N ALA A 198 3.46 -28.56 -11.28
CA ALA A 198 3.87 -27.20 -10.98
C ALA A 198 2.77 -26.43 -10.22
N VAL A 199 1.49 -26.60 -10.60
CA VAL A 199 0.37 -25.94 -9.90
C VAL A 199 0.30 -26.36 -8.43
N VAL A 200 0.53 -27.65 -8.13
CA VAL A 200 0.59 -28.14 -6.74
C VAL A 200 1.72 -27.46 -5.95
N GLY A 201 2.90 -27.33 -6.55
CA GLY A 201 4.02 -26.62 -5.94
C GLY A 201 3.70 -25.14 -5.67
N GLU A 202 3.13 -24.46 -6.65
CA GLU A 202 2.76 -23.03 -6.58
C GLU A 202 1.68 -22.78 -5.52
N LEU A 203 0.66 -23.63 -5.42
CA LEU A 203 -0.39 -23.50 -4.41
C LEU A 203 0.13 -23.76 -2.99
N ARG A 204 1.03 -24.74 -2.81
CA ARG A 204 1.68 -24.97 -1.51
C ARG A 204 2.54 -23.78 -1.11
N ALA A 205 3.29 -23.20 -2.04
CA ALA A 205 4.07 -21.99 -1.78
C ALA A 205 3.17 -20.79 -1.44
N ALA A 206 2.10 -20.57 -2.21
CA ALA A 206 1.12 -19.52 -1.96
C ALA A 206 0.51 -19.68 -0.57
N ALA A 207 0.03 -20.87 -0.25
CA ALA A 207 -0.57 -21.16 1.04
C ALA A 207 0.44 -20.92 2.18
N ALA A 208 1.71 -21.34 2.03
CA ALA A 208 2.74 -21.14 3.06
C ALA A 208 2.99 -19.65 3.29
N GLY A 209 3.10 -18.88 2.21
CA GLY A 209 3.26 -17.43 2.28
C GLY A 209 2.07 -16.73 2.91
N LEU A 210 0.83 -17.18 2.67
CA LEU A 210 -0.38 -16.60 3.27
C LEU A 210 -0.35 -16.68 4.80
N LEU A 211 0.21 -17.76 5.40
CA LEU A 211 0.34 -17.88 6.85
C LEU A 211 1.21 -16.78 7.48
N HIS A 212 2.09 -16.16 6.70
CA HIS A 212 2.95 -15.06 7.13
C HIS A 212 2.37 -13.67 6.83
N LEU A 213 1.21 -13.60 6.18
CA LEU A 213 0.48 -12.38 5.89
C LEU A 213 -0.70 -12.20 6.84
N ASP A 214 -1.11 -10.96 7.03
CA ASP A 214 -2.31 -10.63 7.80
C ASP A 214 -3.55 -11.34 7.20
N PRO A 215 -4.42 -11.97 8.03
CA PRO A 215 -5.61 -12.67 7.56
C PRO A 215 -6.55 -11.83 6.67
N SER A 216 -6.60 -10.51 6.88
CA SER A 216 -7.39 -9.59 6.04
C SER A 216 -6.94 -9.57 4.57
N LEU A 217 -5.69 -9.96 4.28
CA LEU A 217 -5.12 -9.97 2.94
C LEU A 217 -5.36 -11.28 2.19
N HIS A 218 -5.76 -12.36 2.88
CA HIS A 218 -5.94 -13.67 2.27
C HIS A 218 -7.03 -13.65 1.19
N ALA A 219 -8.19 -13.08 1.52
CA ALA A 219 -9.32 -13.05 0.60
C ALA A 219 -9.07 -12.17 -0.64
N PRO A 220 -8.50 -10.95 -0.53
CA PRO A 220 -8.10 -10.17 -1.70
C PRO A 220 -7.01 -10.85 -2.54
N PHE A 221 -6.01 -11.49 -1.91
CA PHE A 221 -4.94 -12.19 -2.63
C PHE A 221 -5.46 -13.33 -3.49
N LEU A 222 -6.29 -14.18 -2.90
CA LEU A 222 -6.92 -15.30 -3.61
C LEU A 222 -7.89 -14.80 -4.70
N GLY A 223 -8.54 -13.64 -4.48
CA GLY A 223 -9.41 -13.04 -5.49
C GLY A 223 -8.68 -12.60 -6.74
N VAL A 224 -7.43 -12.13 -6.61
CA VAL A 224 -6.56 -11.84 -7.76
C VAL A 224 -6.21 -13.13 -8.50
N ALA A 225 -5.82 -14.18 -7.78
CA ALA A 225 -5.47 -15.47 -8.37
C ALA A 225 -6.64 -16.10 -9.15
N GLU A 226 -7.85 -16.08 -8.59
CA GLU A 226 -9.06 -16.65 -9.22
C GLU A 226 -9.45 -15.91 -10.49
N ARG A 227 -9.39 -14.58 -10.47
CA ARG A 227 -9.65 -13.76 -11.67
C ARG A 227 -8.63 -14.01 -12.76
N LEU A 228 -7.35 -14.17 -12.41
CA LEU A 228 -6.31 -14.53 -13.37
C LEU A 228 -6.53 -15.94 -13.93
N ALA A 229 -6.90 -16.91 -13.08
CA ALA A 229 -7.09 -18.30 -13.49
C ALA A 229 -8.21 -18.43 -14.55
N GLY A 230 -9.25 -17.59 -14.47
CA GLY A 230 -10.34 -17.58 -15.45
C GLY A 230 -9.99 -17.04 -16.84
N GLY A 231 -8.88 -16.28 -16.98
CA GLY A 231 -8.50 -15.66 -18.25
C GLY A 231 -7.11 -16.02 -18.76
N THR A 232 -6.10 -16.00 -17.88
CA THR A 232 -4.69 -16.25 -18.22
C THR A 232 -4.05 -17.15 -17.16
N PRO A 233 -4.17 -18.48 -17.30
CA PRO A 233 -3.67 -19.44 -16.31
C PRO A 233 -2.18 -19.28 -15.97
N SER A 234 -1.33 -18.95 -16.95
CA SER A 234 0.10 -18.70 -16.73
C SER A 234 0.38 -17.52 -15.79
N ALA A 235 -0.41 -16.45 -15.89
CA ALA A 235 -0.30 -15.30 -15.00
C ALA A 235 -0.79 -15.64 -13.57
N ALA A 236 -1.85 -16.44 -13.45
CA ALA A 236 -2.34 -16.93 -12.16
C ALA A 236 -1.27 -17.76 -11.43
N ARG A 237 -0.61 -18.66 -12.17
CA ARG A 237 0.50 -19.48 -11.69
C ARG A 237 1.68 -18.64 -11.19
N GLY A 238 2.11 -17.64 -11.98
CA GLY A 238 3.15 -16.70 -11.56
C GLY A 238 2.77 -15.92 -10.29
N TRP A 239 1.53 -15.46 -10.19
CA TRP A 239 1.01 -14.78 -9.00
C TRP A 239 1.01 -15.67 -7.76
N LEU A 240 0.59 -16.93 -7.88
CA LEU A 240 0.61 -17.89 -6.76
C LEU A 240 2.05 -18.20 -6.31
N ARG A 241 2.98 -18.33 -7.26
CA ARG A 241 4.38 -18.65 -6.98
C ARG A 241 5.10 -17.54 -6.22
N GLU A 242 4.92 -16.29 -6.63
CA GLU A 242 5.79 -15.17 -6.21
C GLU A 242 5.04 -14.05 -5.47
N GLY A 243 3.72 -13.99 -5.57
CA GLY A 243 2.93 -12.87 -5.08
C GLY A 243 2.95 -12.72 -3.55
N THR A 244 2.88 -13.81 -2.79
CA THR A 244 2.94 -13.76 -1.32
C THR A 244 4.32 -13.30 -0.83
N ALA A 245 5.40 -13.79 -1.44
CA ALA A 245 6.76 -13.36 -1.14
C ALA A 245 6.98 -11.88 -1.51
N ALA A 246 6.46 -11.44 -2.66
CA ALA A 246 6.55 -10.05 -3.09
C ALA A 246 5.78 -9.09 -2.14
N LEU A 247 4.62 -9.51 -1.63
CA LEU A 247 3.88 -8.76 -0.59
C LEU A 247 4.62 -8.76 0.75
N ALA A 248 5.21 -9.89 1.15
CA ALA A 248 5.95 -10.00 2.41
C ALA A 248 7.18 -9.07 2.45
N ALA A 249 7.79 -8.81 1.30
CA ALA A 249 8.90 -7.86 1.14
C ALA A 249 8.50 -6.38 1.38
N LEU A 250 7.22 -6.07 1.46
CA LEU A 250 6.71 -4.74 1.79
C LEU A 250 6.49 -4.60 3.31
N ALA A 251 6.69 -3.39 3.83
CA ALA A 251 6.24 -3.02 5.17
C ALA A 251 4.72 -3.22 5.30
N THR A 252 4.25 -3.59 6.49
CA THR A 252 2.86 -4.02 6.74
C THR A 252 1.82 -3.01 6.25
N GLU A 253 2.07 -1.71 6.46
CA GLU A 253 1.22 -0.59 6.02
C GLU A 253 1.06 -0.48 4.49
N HIS A 254 1.98 -1.04 3.70
CA HIS A 254 1.95 -0.95 2.24
C HIS A 254 1.41 -2.20 1.56
N ARG A 255 1.20 -3.31 2.29
CA ARG A 255 0.73 -4.58 1.72
C ARG A 255 -0.70 -4.49 1.19
N ALA A 256 -1.62 -3.92 1.98
CA ALA A 256 -3.02 -3.78 1.56
C ALA A 256 -3.20 -2.82 0.37
N PRO A 257 -2.59 -1.62 0.34
CA PRO A 257 -2.68 -0.73 -0.81
C PRO A 257 -2.04 -1.32 -2.08
N ALA A 258 -0.91 -2.03 -1.96
CA ALA A 258 -0.28 -2.72 -3.09
C ALA A 258 -1.21 -3.77 -3.70
N LEU A 259 -1.83 -4.59 -2.85
CA LEU A 259 -2.73 -5.65 -3.28
C LEU A 259 -4.03 -5.10 -3.90
N HIS A 260 -4.59 -4.04 -3.33
CA HIS A 260 -5.76 -3.38 -3.91
C HIS A 260 -5.42 -2.74 -5.27
N ALA A 261 -4.24 -2.13 -5.42
CA ALA A 261 -3.77 -1.64 -6.71
C ALA A 261 -3.59 -2.77 -7.73
N ALA A 262 -2.96 -3.88 -7.33
CA ALA A 262 -2.78 -5.07 -8.15
C ALA A 262 -4.13 -5.60 -8.67
N ALA A 263 -5.15 -5.68 -7.81
CA ALA A 263 -6.50 -6.12 -8.19
C ALA A 263 -7.19 -5.21 -9.22
N ARG A 264 -6.90 -3.90 -9.22
CA ARG A 264 -7.40 -2.96 -10.24
C ARG A 264 -6.68 -3.12 -11.58
N THR A 265 -5.38 -3.36 -11.56
CA THR A 265 -4.58 -3.55 -12.79
C THR A 265 -4.94 -4.82 -13.57
N LEU A 266 -5.70 -5.75 -12.98
CA LEU A 266 -6.23 -6.93 -13.68
C LEU A 266 -7.04 -6.60 -14.93
N ALA A 267 -7.81 -5.49 -14.90
CA ALA A 267 -8.59 -5.06 -16.05
C ALA A 267 -7.71 -4.49 -17.19
N GLN A 268 -6.46 -4.15 -16.90
CA GLN A 268 -5.54 -3.52 -17.83
C GLN A 268 -4.65 -4.53 -18.55
N HIS A 269 -4.07 -5.47 -17.79
CA HIS A 269 -3.19 -6.52 -18.29
C HIS A 269 -3.02 -7.66 -17.27
N ALA A 270 -3.05 -8.91 -17.70
CA ALA A 270 -3.00 -10.08 -16.82
C ALA A 270 -1.68 -10.19 -16.01
N GLU A 271 -0.55 -9.79 -16.59
CA GLU A 271 0.76 -9.83 -15.90
C GLU A 271 1.09 -8.57 -15.05
N ALA A 272 0.32 -7.49 -15.17
CA ALA A 272 0.59 -6.25 -14.43
C ALA A 272 0.53 -6.39 -12.89
N PRO A 273 -0.39 -7.16 -12.29
CA PRO A 273 -0.50 -7.30 -10.84
C PRO A 273 0.79 -7.75 -10.16
N LEU A 274 1.43 -8.80 -10.68
CA LEU A 274 2.67 -9.33 -10.10
C LEU A 274 3.83 -8.34 -10.27
N ALA A 275 4.00 -7.77 -11.47
CA ALA A 275 5.03 -6.78 -11.74
C ALA A 275 4.90 -5.56 -10.83
N LEU A 276 3.67 -5.10 -10.58
CA LEU A 276 3.39 -3.97 -9.70
C LEU A 276 3.88 -4.23 -8.28
N VAL A 277 3.51 -5.38 -7.70
CA VAL A 277 3.89 -5.71 -6.32
C VAL A 277 5.41 -5.91 -6.20
N GLN A 278 6.03 -6.63 -7.14
CA GLN A 278 7.48 -6.84 -7.16
C GLN A 278 8.27 -5.53 -7.24
N CYS A 279 7.84 -4.59 -8.09
CA CYS A 279 8.52 -3.29 -8.22
C CYS A 279 8.23 -2.32 -7.07
N SER A 280 7.13 -2.54 -6.33
CA SER A 280 6.72 -1.65 -5.22
C SER A 280 7.78 -1.60 -4.13
N ALA A 281 8.39 -2.72 -3.75
CA ALA A 281 9.42 -2.77 -2.71
C ALA A 281 10.66 -1.95 -3.07
N ALA A 282 11.10 -2.01 -4.34
CA ALA A 282 12.22 -1.22 -4.83
C ALA A 282 11.88 0.27 -4.87
N ILE A 283 10.68 0.64 -5.34
CA ILE A 283 10.25 2.04 -5.40
C ILE A 283 10.13 2.65 -4.00
N LEU A 284 9.52 1.94 -3.06
CA LEU A 284 9.38 2.38 -1.68
C LEU A 284 10.75 2.63 -1.04
N ARG A 285 11.70 1.71 -1.26
CA ARG A 285 13.08 1.84 -0.78
C ARG A 285 13.82 3.01 -1.42
N ASP A 286 13.72 3.18 -2.74
CA ASP A 286 14.56 4.11 -3.47
C ASP A 286 13.94 5.50 -3.67
N ALA A 287 12.64 5.67 -3.43
CA ALA A 287 11.90 6.90 -3.72
C ALA A 287 10.83 7.27 -2.67
N GLY A 288 10.55 6.39 -1.71
CA GLY A 288 9.62 6.64 -0.61
C GLY A 288 8.13 6.46 -0.96
N ALA A 289 7.29 6.50 0.08
CA ALA A 289 5.86 6.23 -0.01
C ALA A 289 5.11 7.23 -0.91
N ALA A 290 5.44 8.52 -0.87
CA ALA A 290 4.78 9.53 -1.71
C ALA A 290 5.03 9.29 -3.20
N ALA A 291 6.26 8.94 -3.58
CA ALA A 291 6.60 8.59 -4.96
C ALA A 291 5.90 7.31 -5.41
N TRP A 292 5.84 6.32 -4.53
CA TRP A 292 5.13 5.08 -4.78
C TRP A 292 3.62 5.32 -5.02
N GLN A 293 2.95 6.13 -4.20
CA GLN A 293 1.54 6.46 -4.38
C GLN A 293 1.27 7.19 -5.70
N ALA A 294 2.10 8.19 -6.04
CA ALA A 294 2.01 8.87 -7.33
C ALA A 294 2.22 7.91 -8.50
N TRP A 295 3.16 6.97 -8.37
CA TRP A 295 3.42 5.94 -9.36
C TRP A 295 2.25 4.96 -9.52
N LEU A 296 1.60 4.55 -8.43
CA LEU A 296 0.39 3.71 -8.49
C LEU A 296 -0.76 4.41 -9.19
N ALA A 297 -1.00 5.69 -8.86
CA ALA A 297 -2.07 6.48 -9.48
C ALA A 297 -1.85 6.65 -10.99
N ALA A 298 -0.65 7.02 -11.41
CA ALA A 298 -0.36 7.22 -12.84
C ALA A 298 -0.36 5.91 -13.66
N GLY A 299 -0.09 4.76 -13.03
CA GLY A 299 -0.21 3.44 -13.68
C GLY A 299 -1.66 2.96 -13.85
N ALA A 300 -2.58 3.43 -12.99
CA ALA A 300 -3.99 3.02 -13.02
C ALA A 300 -4.75 3.46 -14.29
N GLU A 301 -4.20 4.41 -15.05
CA GLU A 301 -4.79 4.92 -16.30
C GLU A 301 -4.33 4.16 -17.56
N LEU A 302 -3.35 3.27 -17.44
CA LEU A 302 -2.73 2.60 -18.57
C LEU A 302 -3.43 1.28 -18.89
N SER A 303 -3.32 0.81 -20.13
CA SER A 303 -3.88 -0.48 -20.56
C SER A 303 -2.92 -1.25 -21.48
N GLY A 304 -3.15 -2.57 -21.61
CA GLY A 304 -2.38 -3.45 -22.48
C GLY A 304 -0.89 -3.48 -22.12
N TYR A 305 -0.04 -3.54 -23.16
CA TYR A 305 1.41 -3.64 -22.98
C TYR A 305 2.03 -2.40 -22.30
N ALA A 306 1.43 -1.23 -22.47
CA ALA A 306 1.90 0.01 -21.82
C ALA A 306 1.78 -0.08 -20.29
N ALA A 307 0.70 -0.69 -19.78
CA ALA A 307 0.53 -0.93 -18.34
C ALA A 307 1.60 -1.91 -17.81
N LEU A 308 1.85 -3.01 -18.53
CA LEU A 308 2.88 -3.97 -18.16
C LEU A 308 4.28 -3.35 -18.12
N ALA A 309 4.68 -2.65 -19.18
CA ALA A 309 5.97 -1.98 -19.27
C ALA A 309 6.14 -0.91 -18.17
N TYR A 310 5.06 -0.20 -17.83
CA TYR A 310 5.05 0.75 -16.72
C TYR A 310 5.28 0.07 -15.36
N HIS A 311 4.55 -1.00 -15.07
CA HIS A 311 4.69 -1.72 -13.80
C HIS A 311 6.01 -2.48 -13.67
N ARG A 312 6.64 -2.87 -14.80
CA ARG A 312 8.02 -3.38 -14.86
C ARG A 312 9.09 -2.29 -14.76
N ARG A 313 8.72 -1.02 -14.59
CA ARG A 313 9.62 0.16 -14.58
C ARG A 313 10.44 0.33 -15.88
N GLN A 314 9.92 -0.18 -16.99
CA GLN A 314 10.55 -0.08 -18.32
C GLN A 314 10.02 1.11 -19.14
N SER A 315 8.98 1.80 -18.66
CA SER A 315 8.39 2.95 -19.36
C SER A 315 9.07 4.28 -19.02
N ARG A 316 9.22 5.14 -20.03
CA ARG A 316 9.68 6.53 -19.86
C ARG A 316 8.78 7.32 -18.91
N ARG A 317 7.45 7.19 -19.06
CA ARG A 317 6.44 7.82 -18.19
C ARG A 317 6.64 7.45 -16.72
N GLY A 318 6.86 6.17 -16.41
CA GLY A 318 7.11 5.71 -15.04
C GLY A 318 8.39 6.31 -14.44
N ALA A 319 9.47 6.38 -15.24
CA ALA A 319 10.70 7.02 -14.82
C ALA A 319 10.52 8.53 -14.54
N GLU A 320 9.73 9.23 -15.35
CA GLU A 320 9.43 10.66 -15.15
C GLU A 320 8.62 10.91 -13.88
N VAL A 321 7.59 10.09 -13.59
CA VAL A 321 6.79 10.18 -12.35
C VAL A 321 7.68 9.99 -11.11
N LEU A 322 8.51 8.95 -11.11
CA LEU A 322 9.42 8.68 -9.99
C LEU A 322 10.49 9.78 -9.82
N ARG A 323 11.03 10.32 -10.92
CA ARG A 323 11.96 11.46 -10.87
C ARG A 323 11.31 12.73 -10.34
N ALA A 324 10.07 13.00 -10.73
CA ALA A 324 9.33 14.17 -10.23
C ALA A 324 9.08 14.06 -8.72
N ALA A 325 8.76 12.87 -8.23
CA ALA A 325 8.54 12.62 -6.80
C ALA A 325 9.84 12.72 -5.97
N ARG A 326 10.98 12.23 -6.50
CA ARG A 326 12.31 12.38 -5.85
C ARG A 326 12.81 13.81 -5.72
N ARG A 327 12.22 14.79 -6.42
CA ARG A 327 12.59 16.21 -6.30
C ARG A 327 12.01 16.90 -5.06
N GLN A 328 11.44 16.15 -4.12
CA GLN A 328 11.07 16.65 -2.79
C GLN A 328 12.17 16.27 -1.80
N VAL A 329 13.09 17.18 -1.48
CA VAL A 329 13.91 17.06 -0.27
C VAL A 329 13.04 17.52 0.89
N ALA A 330 12.74 16.64 1.85
CA ALA A 330 12.03 17.04 3.05
C ALA A 330 13.01 17.72 4.02
N LEU A 331 12.53 18.69 4.81
CA LEU A 331 13.38 19.35 5.81
C LEU A 331 14.03 18.33 6.76
N ALA A 332 13.29 17.30 7.16
CA ALA A 332 13.77 16.24 8.06
C ALA A 332 15.06 15.57 7.57
N ASP A 333 15.22 15.39 6.26
CA ASP A 333 16.38 14.71 5.69
C ASP A 333 17.66 15.56 5.76
N ILE A 334 17.52 16.88 5.83
CA ILE A 334 18.65 17.83 5.76
C ILE A 334 18.80 18.69 7.01
N GLN A 335 17.90 18.58 7.98
CA GLN A 335 17.85 19.40 9.19
C GLN A 335 19.18 19.41 9.95
N ALA A 336 19.78 18.23 10.17
CA ALA A 336 21.07 18.11 10.86
C ALA A 336 22.26 18.68 10.07
N VAL A 337 22.17 18.68 8.74
CA VAL A 337 23.18 19.31 7.88
C VAL A 337 23.04 20.83 7.94
N LEU A 338 21.81 21.34 7.85
CA LEU A 338 21.52 22.77 7.94
C LEU A 338 21.86 23.35 9.32
N ALA A 339 21.57 22.63 10.41
CA ALA A 339 21.92 23.08 11.76
C ALA A 339 23.43 23.26 11.93
N ARG A 340 24.23 22.30 11.45
CA ARG A 340 25.71 22.42 11.43
C ARG A 340 26.18 23.58 10.56
N TYR A 341 25.59 23.72 9.37
CA TYR A 341 25.89 24.82 8.45
C TYR A 341 25.59 26.19 9.09
N CYS A 342 24.41 26.39 9.65
CA CYS A 342 24.02 27.63 10.32
C CYS A 342 24.87 27.90 11.55
N SER A 343 25.21 26.87 12.33
CA SER A 343 26.05 27.03 13.51
C SER A 343 27.47 27.48 13.13
N ALA A 344 28.02 26.92 12.05
CA ALA A 344 29.30 27.35 11.50
C ALA A 344 29.26 28.78 10.96
N LEU A 345 28.13 29.18 10.34
CA LEU A 345 27.94 30.52 9.81
C LEU A 345 27.82 31.57 10.91
N ALA A 346 27.06 31.29 11.96
CA ALA A 346 26.80 32.22 13.06
C ALA A 346 27.87 32.23 14.16
N GLY A 347 28.81 31.27 14.16
CA GLY A 347 29.84 31.15 15.19
C GLY A 347 29.34 30.65 16.55
N GLY A 348 28.14 30.05 16.60
CA GLY A 348 27.50 29.53 17.81
C GLY A 348 26.40 28.50 17.49
N PRO A 349 25.87 27.75 18.47
CA PRO A 349 24.89 26.70 18.21
C PRO A 349 23.56 27.27 17.69
N ILE A 350 23.11 26.78 16.53
CA ILE A 350 21.81 27.09 15.93
C ILE A 350 20.96 25.82 15.82
N GLU A 351 19.77 25.86 16.40
CA GLU A 351 18.74 24.84 16.24
C GLU A 351 17.92 25.13 14.98
N VAL A 352 17.78 24.17 14.08
CA VAL A 352 16.86 24.28 12.94
C VAL A 352 15.60 23.49 13.29
N ALA A 353 14.44 24.13 13.25
CA ALA A 353 13.16 23.53 13.59
C ALA A 353 12.16 23.63 12.43
N ALA A 354 11.22 22.69 12.38
CA ALA A 354 10.07 22.76 11.48
C ALA A 354 9.04 23.76 12.04
N GLY A 355 8.60 24.70 11.21
CA GLY A 355 7.58 25.69 11.57
C GLY A 355 6.84 26.20 10.35
N ALA A 356 5.69 26.86 10.56
CA ALA A 356 5.06 27.63 9.49
C ALA A 356 6.08 28.66 9.00
N ALA A 357 6.24 28.78 7.68
CA ALA A 357 6.96 29.89 7.06
C ALA A 357 6.13 31.17 7.16
N ASP A 358 5.70 31.52 8.37
CA ASP A 358 5.22 32.85 8.66
C ASP A 358 6.45 33.74 8.57
N ALA A 359 6.38 34.79 7.74
CA ALA A 359 7.47 35.76 7.60
C ALA A 359 7.99 36.11 9.00
N PRO A 360 9.31 36.07 9.24
CA PRO A 360 9.86 36.42 10.54
C PRO A 360 9.41 37.85 10.86
N SER A 361 8.40 37.99 11.72
CA SER A 361 8.07 39.30 12.25
C SER A 361 9.23 39.67 13.16
N PRO A 362 9.94 40.78 12.91
CA PRO A 362 11.04 41.21 13.75
C PRO A 362 10.61 41.52 15.20
N LEU A 363 9.29 41.49 15.49
CA LEU A 363 8.69 41.61 16.81
C LEU A 363 8.69 40.32 17.64
N ARG A 364 8.97 39.14 17.07
CA ARG A 364 9.03 37.88 17.84
C ARG A 364 10.36 37.70 18.62
N GLY A 365 11.31 38.62 18.48
CA GLY A 365 12.64 38.58 19.12
C GLY A 365 12.83 39.47 20.35
N GLY A 366 11.74 40.02 20.92
CA GLY A 366 11.80 40.83 22.13
C GLY A 366 11.89 39.98 23.41
N GLY A 367 13.06 39.41 23.70
CA GLY A 367 13.29 38.76 24.99
C GLY A 367 14.49 37.84 25.00
N VAL A 368 15.56 38.27 25.68
CA VAL A 368 16.73 37.50 26.15
C VAL A 368 17.32 36.54 25.10
N VAL A 369 18.51 36.86 24.61
CA VAL A 369 19.38 35.91 23.89
C VAL A 369 19.71 34.74 24.84
N SER A 370 18.82 33.75 24.91
CA SER A 370 18.93 32.57 25.77
C SER A 370 19.42 31.38 24.94
N GLU A 371 20.70 31.07 25.11
CA GLU A 371 21.41 29.78 24.94
C GLU A 371 21.26 28.89 23.69
N ALA A 372 20.32 29.09 22.76
CA ALA A 372 20.36 28.50 21.41
C ALA A 372 19.45 29.28 20.45
N LEU A 373 20.03 29.84 19.38
CA LEU A 373 19.28 30.53 18.33
C LEU A 373 18.49 29.51 17.49
N ARG A 374 17.19 29.72 17.28
CA ARG A 374 16.33 28.79 16.52
C ARG A 374 15.90 29.35 15.17
N VAL A 375 16.21 28.63 14.09
CA VAL A 375 15.81 28.91 12.71
C VAL A 375 14.62 28.04 12.34
N SER A 376 13.47 28.65 12.03
CA SER A 376 12.25 27.94 11.62
C SER A 376 12.14 27.84 10.10
N LEU A 377 11.99 26.63 9.58
CA LEU A 377 11.86 26.36 8.13
C LEU A 377 10.60 25.53 7.84
N PRO A 378 10.01 25.66 6.64
CA PRO A 378 8.83 24.88 6.27
C PRO A 378 9.15 23.40 6.12
N LEU A 379 8.26 22.54 6.59
CA LEU A 379 8.34 21.07 6.45
C LEU A 379 8.56 20.63 4.99
N ALA A 380 7.93 21.34 4.05
CA ALA A 380 8.07 21.11 2.62
C ALA A 380 8.07 22.43 1.85
N LEU A 381 8.91 22.51 0.81
CA LEU A 381 8.93 23.67 -0.07
C LEU A 381 7.68 23.77 -0.95
N PRO A 382 7.13 24.98 -1.16
CA PRO A 382 6.15 25.25 -2.21
C PRO A 382 6.67 24.79 -3.58
N ALA A 383 5.77 24.33 -4.46
CA ALA A 383 6.14 23.75 -5.76
C ALA A 383 7.04 24.68 -6.61
N ALA A 384 6.81 25.99 -6.55
CA ALA A 384 7.60 26.99 -7.27
C ALA A 384 9.07 27.04 -6.84
N LEU A 385 9.36 26.77 -5.57
CA LEU A 385 10.71 26.86 -4.98
C LEU A 385 11.51 25.55 -5.08
N ARG A 386 10.90 24.48 -5.62
CA ARG A 386 11.58 23.19 -5.84
C ARG A 386 12.46 23.16 -7.09
N ARG A 387 12.20 24.03 -8.07
CA ARG A 387 12.88 24.04 -9.37
C ARG A 387 14.32 24.57 -9.41
N PRO A 388 14.76 25.57 -8.61
CA PRO A 388 16.17 25.95 -8.58
C PRO A 388 17.03 24.84 -7.97
N SER A 389 16.78 24.49 -6.70
CA SER A 389 17.25 23.28 -6.01
C SER A 389 16.62 23.27 -4.61
N PRO A 390 15.96 22.18 -4.16
CA PRO A 390 15.34 22.15 -2.83
C PRO A 390 16.34 22.41 -1.70
N PHE A 391 17.52 21.80 -1.76
CA PHE A 391 18.57 22.02 -0.78
C PHE A 391 19.10 23.46 -0.82
N ALA A 392 19.30 24.02 -2.02
CA ALA A 392 19.72 25.42 -2.16
C ALA A 392 18.69 26.39 -1.58
N CYS A 393 17.40 26.13 -1.80
CA CYS A 393 16.34 26.96 -1.25
C CYS A 393 16.32 26.93 0.28
N TYR A 394 16.43 25.74 0.88
CA TYR A 394 16.54 25.63 2.34
C TYR A 394 17.78 26.30 2.90
N LYS A 395 18.94 26.19 2.23
CA LYS A 395 20.15 26.94 2.60
C LYS A 395 19.92 28.45 2.58
N VAL A 396 19.31 28.97 1.51
CA VAL A 396 19.01 30.41 1.38
C VAL A 396 18.08 30.87 2.50
N MET A 397 16.97 30.17 2.73
CA MET A 397 16.04 30.49 3.82
C MET A 397 16.71 30.45 5.19
N ALA A 398 17.54 29.44 5.45
CA ALA A 398 18.25 29.31 6.72
C ALA A 398 19.31 30.42 6.90
N THR A 399 20.08 30.71 5.84
CA THR A 399 21.07 31.79 5.82
C THR A 399 20.40 33.14 6.05
N HIS A 400 19.24 33.38 5.45
CA HIS A 400 18.44 34.59 5.64
C HIS A 400 18.12 34.86 7.12
N GLN A 401 17.62 33.84 7.82
CA GLN A 401 17.32 33.95 9.25
C GLN A 401 18.57 34.25 10.10
N VAL A 402 19.69 33.59 9.79
CA VAL A 402 20.97 33.86 10.47
C VAL A 402 21.47 35.28 10.18
N ALA A 403 21.31 35.73 8.95
CA ALA A 403 21.78 37.03 8.49
C ALA A 403 21.03 38.21 9.15
N HIS A 404 19.77 38.05 9.57
CA HIS A 404 19.10 39.07 10.39
C HIS A 404 19.81 39.31 11.73
N ILE A 405 20.35 38.25 12.33
CA ILE A 405 21.09 38.34 13.60
C ILE A 405 22.44 38.98 13.32
N GLU A 406 23.19 38.43 12.36
CA GLU A 406 24.53 38.89 12.01
C GLU A 406 24.56 40.36 11.55
N PHE A 407 23.55 40.79 10.79
CA PHE A 407 23.44 42.15 10.29
C PHE A 407 22.61 43.07 11.18
N GLY A 408 22.40 42.68 12.44
CA GLY A 408 21.90 43.55 13.51
C GLY A 408 20.44 43.98 13.37
N THR A 409 19.58 43.21 12.70
CA THR A 409 18.13 43.50 12.65
C THR A 409 17.53 43.62 14.05
N TYR A 410 17.94 42.73 14.96
CA TYR A 410 17.45 42.71 16.34
C TYR A 410 18.17 43.71 17.27
N ASP A 411 19.26 44.33 16.81
CA ASP A 411 20.03 45.35 17.54
C ASP A 411 19.56 46.78 17.23
N PHE A 412 18.34 46.91 16.69
CA PHE A 412 17.73 48.20 16.37
C PHE A 412 17.54 49.05 17.63
N ALA A 413 17.98 50.31 17.55
CA ALA A 413 17.74 51.30 18.58
C ALA A 413 17.07 52.54 17.99
N LEU A 414 15.91 52.92 18.55
CA LEU A 414 15.11 54.04 18.07
C LEU A 414 15.89 55.36 18.02
N GLY A 415 16.78 55.58 18.99
CA GLY A 415 17.63 56.78 19.07
C GLY A 415 18.92 56.73 18.24
N ARG A 416 19.29 55.59 17.64
CA ARG A 416 20.51 55.50 16.83
C ARG A 416 20.26 56.14 15.46
N PRO A 417 21.11 57.05 14.98
CA PRO A 417 20.93 57.69 13.67
C PRO A 417 21.10 56.66 12.54
N ALA A 418 20.33 56.83 11.46
CA ALA A 418 20.53 56.06 10.23
C ALA A 418 21.80 56.53 9.52
N ARG A 419 22.40 55.67 8.70
CA ARG A 419 23.69 55.96 8.05
C ARG A 419 23.52 56.76 6.76
N TYR A 420 22.48 56.46 5.99
CA TYR A 420 22.26 57.00 4.65
C TYR A 420 21.00 57.86 4.52
N PHE A 421 20.08 57.76 5.47
CA PHE A 421 18.90 58.61 5.53
C PHE A 421 19.01 59.71 6.58
N ALA A 422 18.42 60.87 6.28
CA ALA A 422 18.15 61.88 7.29
C ALA A 422 17.14 61.33 8.30
N THR A 423 17.37 61.55 9.59
CA THR A 423 16.51 60.97 10.64
C THR A 423 15.17 61.71 10.70
N TRP A 424 14.07 61.00 10.42
CA TRP A 424 12.70 61.49 10.58
C TRP A 424 12.03 60.97 11.86
N ARG A 425 12.65 60.00 12.53
CA ARG A 425 12.21 59.51 13.84
C ARG A 425 12.23 60.64 14.89
N PRO A 426 11.29 60.67 15.84
CA PRO A 426 11.26 61.69 16.89
C PRO A 426 12.51 61.66 17.77
N ALA A 427 13.12 62.83 18.01
CA ALA A 427 14.28 62.96 18.87
C ALA A 427 13.96 62.62 20.35
N GLY A 428 14.96 62.12 21.08
CA GLY A 428 14.87 61.90 22.53
C GLY A 428 14.11 60.66 22.99
N ARG A 429 13.66 59.79 22.07
CA ARG A 429 13.00 58.52 22.41
C ARG A 429 13.99 57.37 22.41
N SER A 430 13.90 56.52 23.42
CA SER A 430 14.62 55.24 23.51
C SER A 430 13.64 54.07 23.32
N GLY A 431 14.16 52.92 22.91
CA GLY A 431 13.37 51.71 22.69
C GLY A 431 13.83 50.93 21.46
N GLY A 432 13.37 49.69 21.38
CA GLY A 432 13.59 48.81 20.24
C GLY A 432 12.52 48.98 19.16
N LEU A 433 12.33 47.93 18.36
CA LEU A 433 11.45 47.98 17.19
C LEU A 433 9.97 48.15 17.57
N ASP A 434 9.53 47.58 18.69
CA ASP A 434 8.16 47.77 19.20
C ASP A 434 7.84 49.25 19.43
N ALA A 435 8.79 49.98 20.03
CA ALA A 435 8.64 51.42 20.27
C ALA A 435 8.62 52.24 18.97
N PHE A 436 9.31 51.76 17.93
CA PHE A 436 9.29 52.36 16.60
C PHE A 436 7.93 52.15 15.90
N LEU A 437 7.36 50.94 15.94
CA LEU A 437 6.12 50.65 15.22
C LEU A 437 4.90 51.38 15.78
N VAL A 438 4.89 51.68 17.09
CA VAL A 438 3.84 52.49 17.73
C VAL A 438 3.82 53.94 17.23
N LEU A 439 4.86 54.41 16.53
CA LEU A 439 4.87 55.74 15.89
C LEU A 439 3.93 55.83 14.68
N PHE A 440 3.51 54.71 14.12
CA PHE A 440 2.69 54.68 12.91
C PHE A 440 1.19 54.57 13.25
N PRO A 441 0.30 55.22 12.47
CA PRO A 441 -1.14 55.05 12.62
C PRO A 441 -1.60 53.60 12.42
N ASP A 442 -0.89 52.84 11.59
CA ASP A 442 -1.11 51.42 11.33
C ASP A 442 0.19 50.64 11.59
N PRO A 443 0.40 50.17 12.85
CA PRO A 443 1.60 49.43 13.22
C PRO A 443 1.78 48.12 12.45
N ALA A 444 0.68 47.47 12.02
CA ALA A 444 0.73 46.22 11.27
C ALA A 444 1.27 46.45 9.85
N LEU A 445 0.79 47.50 9.18
CA LEU A 445 1.32 47.89 7.87
C LEU A 445 2.78 48.35 7.96
N ALA A 446 3.12 49.13 8.99
CA ALA A 446 4.50 49.55 9.22
C ALA A 446 5.44 48.35 9.43
N CYS A 447 5.00 47.36 10.22
CA CYS A 447 5.75 46.11 10.40
C CYS A 447 5.95 45.38 9.06
N ALA A 448 4.92 45.29 8.23
CA ALA A 448 5.00 44.63 6.93
C ALA A 448 5.99 45.35 5.99
N ILE A 449 5.92 46.67 5.91
CA ILE A 449 6.83 47.49 5.08
C ILE A 449 8.27 47.37 5.59
N PHE A 450 8.47 47.51 6.91
CA PHE A 450 9.77 47.36 7.53
C PHE A 450 10.39 46.00 7.25
N THR A 451 9.62 44.92 7.39
CA THR A 451 10.10 43.55 7.14
C THR A 451 10.62 43.41 5.71
N VAL A 452 9.88 43.91 4.72
CA VAL A 452 10.31 43.83 3.31
C VAL A 452 11.57 44.65 3.03
N LEU A 453 11.69 45.82 3.66
CA LEU A 453 12.86 46.69 3.49
C LEU A 453 14.10 46.14 4.20
N ASP A 454 13.93 45.57 5.39
CA ASP A 454 15.00 44.93 6.14
C ASP A 454 15.43 43.62 5.48
N ASP A 455 14.50 42.82 4.96
CA ASP A 455 14.80 41.65 4.13
C ASP A 455 15.66 42.03 2.92
N ALA A 456 15.31 43.11 2.22
CA ALA A 456 16.09 43.60 1.08
C ALA A 456 17.51 44.02 1.48
N ARG A 457 17.66 44.67 2.63
CA ARG A 457 18.96 45.03 3.22
C ARG A 457 19.78 43.77 3.54
N VAL A 458 19.18 42.82 4.24
CA VAL A 458 19.81 41.56 4.67
C VAL A 458 20.22 40.73 3.47
N ASP A 459 19.36 40.56 2.47
CA ASP A 459 19.66 39.87 1.21
C ASP A 459 20.84 40.52 0.48
N ALA A 460 20.84 41.86 0.38
CA ALA A 460 21.90 42.59 -0.31
C ALA A 460 23.25 42.44 0.39
N LEU A 461 23.28 42.44 1.72
CA LEU A 461 24.48 42.20 2.52
C LEU A 461 24.93 40.74 2.41
N ALA A 462 24.00 39.77 2.53
CA ALA A 462 24.29 38.34 2.41
C ALA A 462 24.88 37.98 1.04
N ILE A 463 24.32 38.50 -0.06
CA ILE A 463 24.83 38.26 -1.42
C ILE A 463 26.25 38.82 -1.61
N ARG A 464 26.60 39.91 -0.91
CA ARG A 464 27.94 40.52 -0.99
C ARG A 464 28.96 39.78 -0.13
N GLN A 465 28.60 39.42 1.10
CA GLN A 465 29.49 38.77 2.06
C GLN A 465 29.66 37.28 1.74
N TYR A 466 28.60 36.62 1.31
CA TYR A 466 28.57 35.19 0.98
C TYR A 466 28.53 34.96 -0.53
N ALA A 467 29.62 35.29 -1.22
CA ALA A 467 29.72 35.19 -2.67
C ALA A 467 29.35 33.80 -3.24
N GLY A 468 29.65 32.72 -2.48
CA GLY A 468 29.28 31.34 -2.84
C GLY A 468 27.77 31.05 -2.84
N LEU A 469 26.97 31.87 -2.16
CA LEU A 469 25.50 31.74 -2.10
C LEU A 469 24.78 32.70 -3.06
N ALA A 470 25.49 33.66 -3.66
CA ALA A 470 24.90 34.69 -4.50
C ALA A 470 24.07 34.12 -5.66
N ALA A 471 24.51 33.02 -6.27
CA ALA A 471 23.76 32.34 -7.33
C ALA A 471 22.47 31.69 -6.82
N ASP A 472 22.53 31.06 -5.63
CA ASP A 472 21.39 30.42 -4.98
C ASP A 472 20.34 31.47 -4.58
N TYR A 473 20.74 32.57 -3.93
CA TYR A 473 19.86 33.70 -3.59
C TYR A 473 19.12 34.24 -4.81
N ARG A 474 19.85 34.54 -5.89
CA ARG A 474 19.25 35.04 -7.14
C ARG A 474 18.34 34.00 -7.80
N ALA A 475 18.58 32.71 -7.62
CA ALA A 475 17.71 31.67 -8.13
C ALA A 475 16.40 31.58 -7.34
N VAL A 476 16.47 31.66 -6.01
CA VAL A 476 15.31 31.67 -5.11
C VAL A 476 14.46 32.92 -5.30
N GLN A 477 15.06 34.12 -5.30
CA GLN A 477 14.34 35.38 -5.54
C GLN A 477 13.60 35.37 -6.89
N ARG A 478 14.21 34.84 -7.95
CA ARG A 478 13.55 34.67 -9.26
C ARG A 478 12.39 33.68 -9.20
N ALA A 479 12.51 32.59 -8.45
CA ALA A 479 11.47 31.59 -8.31
C ALA A 479 10.27 32.13 -7.51
N GLU A 480 10.52 32.82 -6.39
CA GLU A 480 9.48 33.50 -5.60
C GLU A 480 8.75 34.55 -6.42
N ARG A 481 9.49 35.41 -7.13
CA ARG A 481 8.90 36.47 -7.95
C ARG A 481 7.99 35.93 -9.06
N ARG A 482 8.31 34.76 -9.62
CA ARG A 482 7.48 34.10 -10.64
C ARG A 482 6.22 33.46 -10.06
N ALA A 483 6.23 33.11 -8.77
CA ALA A 483 5.11 32.48 -8.10
C ALA A 483 4.09 33.50 -7.56
N ARG A 484 4.53 34.75 -7.32
CA ARG A 484 3.68 35.83 -6.80
C ARG A 484 2.68 36.32 -7.86
N ALA A 485 1.51 36.74 -7.39
CA ALA A 485 0.41 37.23 -8.23
C ALA A 485 0.80 38.51 -9.01
N GLU A 486 0.11 38.78 -10.12
CA GLU A 486 0.25 40.07 -10.78
C GLU A 486 -0.36 41.20 -9.93
N VAL A 487 0.26 42.37 -9.99
CA VAL A 487 -0.18 43.57 -9.22
C VAL A 487 -1.49 44.14 -9.78
N THR A 488 -1.81 43.83 -11.03
CA THR A 488 -2.99 44.26 -11.77
C THR A 488 -4.28 43.75 -11.12
N GLY A 489 -5.17 44.66 -10.74
CA GLY A 489 -6.46 44.34 -10.13
C GLY A 489 -6.47 44.29 -8.59
N LEU A 490 -5.31 44.45 -7.93
CA LEU A 490 -5.27 44.57 -6.47
C LEU A 490 -5.74 45.96 -5.99
N PRO A 491 -6.35 46.06 -4.79
CA PRO A 491 -6.62 47.36 -4.16
C PRO A 491 -5.33 48.19 -4.00
N PRO A 492 -5.39 49.54 -4.06
CA PRO A 492 -4.18 50.37 -4.13
C PRO A 492 -3.12 50.10 -3.06
N ARG A 493 -3.51 49.90 -1.80
CA ARG A 493 -2.58 49.58 -0.69
C ARG A 493 -1.88 48.23 -0.91
N SER A 494 -2.65 47.19 -1.22
CA SER A 494 -2.12 45.85 -1.51
C SER A 494 -1.24 45.84 -2.77
N ALA A 495 -1.61 46.62 -3.79
CA ALA A 495 -0.84 46.76 -5.01
C ALA A 495 0.54 47.38 -4.77
N LEU A 496 0.61 48.40 -3.91
CA LEU A 496 1.88 49.04 -3.54
C LEU A 496 2.77 48.13 -2.70
N LEU A 497 2.21 47.42 -1.71
CA LEU A 497 2.96 46.46 -0.90
C LEU A 497 3.50 45.30 -1.76
N GLU A 498 2.67 44.73 -2.63
CA GLU A 498 3.10 43.68 -3.55
C GLU A 498 4.14 44.19 -4.56
N ALA A 499 4.02 45.43 -5.03
CA ALA A 499 5.04 46.04 -5.87
C ALA A 499 6.37 46.21 -5.13
N LEU A 500 6.36 46.62 -3.86
CA LEU A 500 7.54 46.72 -3.01
C LEU A 500 8.21 45.35 -2.85
N ILE A 501 7.44 44.30 -2.53
CA ILE A 501 7.93 42.93 -2.43
C ILE A 501 8.57 42.48 -3.75
N ARG A 502 7.89 42.65 -4.89
CA ARG A 502 8.43 42.26 -6.20
C ARG A 502 9.69 43.04 -6.58
N LEU A 503 9.80 44.30 -6.16
CA LEU A 503 11.00 45.11 -6.35
C LEU A 503 12.16 44.60 -5.48
N SER A 504 11.92 44.28 -4.20
CA SER A 504 12.93 43.69 -3.30
C SER A 504 13.51 42.38 -3.83
N LEU A 505 12.70 41.57 -4.54
CA LEU A 505 13.15 40.36 -5.25
C LEU A 505 13.87 40.63 -6.59
N GLY A 506 14.44 41.82 -6.78
CA GLY A 506 15.15 42.24 -7.99
C GLY A 506 14.24 42.39 -9.23
N GLY A 507 12.95 42.65 -9.03
CA GLY A 507 12.00 42.94 -10.11
C GLY A 507 12.18 44.35 -10.69
N ARG A 508 11.61 44.60 -11.88
CA ARG A 508 11.67 45.91 -12.55
C ARG A 508 10.49 46.84 -12.22
N GLY A 509 9.54 46.39 -11.40
CA GLY A 509 8.35 47.17 -11.02
C GLY A 509 7.27 47.26 -12.10
N SER A 510 7.19 46.29 -13.02
CA SER A 510 6.16 46.24 -14.07
C SER A 510 4.79 45.80 -13.50
N GLY A 511 3.71 46.42 -13.99
CA GLY A 511 2.32 46.06 -13.65
C GLY A 511 1.60 47.01 -12.69
N LEU A 512 2.23 48.11 -12.25
CA LEU A 512 1.54 49.15 -11.48
C LEU A 512 0.64 50.02 -12.39
N PRO A 513 -0.59 50.37 -11.96
CA PRO A 513 -1.44 51.33 -12.65
C PRO A 513 -0.75 52.68 -12.88
N ALA A 514 -1.18 53.41 -13.90
CA ALA A 514 -0.56 54.68 -14.30
C ALA A 514 -0.45 55.71 -13.16
N THR A 515 -1.48 55.76 -12.31
CA THR A 515 -1.58 56.64 -11.14
C THR A 515 -0.58 56.29 -10.03
N LEU A 516 -0.06 55.07 -10.00
CA LEU A 516 0.87 54.59 -8.96
C LEU A 516 2.32 54.49 -9.44
N ARG A 517 2.61 54.80 -10.71
CA ARG A 517 3.98 54.69 -11.27
C ARG A 517 5.00 55.57 -10.56
N ALA A 518 4.61 56.81 -10.21
CA ALA A 518 5.48 57.74 -9.50
C ALA A 518 5.89 57.21 -8.11
N PHE A 519 4.98 56.53 -7.40
CA PHE A 519 5.30 55.84 -6.16
C PHE A 519 6.29 54.69 -6.39
N GLY A 520 6.14 53.93 -7.48
CA GLY A 520 7.10 52.90 -7.86
C GLY A 520 8.53 53.43 -8.08
N ASP A 521 8.69 54.64 -8.62
CA ASP A 521 9.99 55.31 -8.74
C ASP A 521 10.58 55.67 -7.37
N GLN A 522 9.75 56.14 -6.43
CA GLN A 522 10.15 56.45 -5.06
C GLN A 522 10.57 55.19 -4.31
N LEU A 523 9.79 54.11 -4.37
CA LEU A 523 10.13 52.82 -3.75
C LEU A 523 11.48 52.30 -4.25
N ARG A 524 11.76 52.41 -5.55
CA ARG A 524 13.06 52.04 -6.13
C ARG A 524 14.23 52.90 -5.62
N ARG A 525 14.00 54.17 -5.30
CA ARG A 525 15.04 55.01 -4.69
C ARG A 525 15.31 54.58 -3.26
N VAL A 526 14.26 54.32 -2.48
CA VAL A 526 14.37 53.87 -1.10
C VAL A 526 15.07 52.51 -1.00
N LEU A 527 14.64 51.53 -1.80
CA LEU A 527 15.26 50.20 -1.89
C LEU A 527 16.75 50.27 -2.20
N ARG A 528 17.15 51.09 -3.19
CA ARG A 528 18.57 51.26 -3.54
C ARG A 528 19.43 51.82 -2.42
N VAL A 529 18.85 52.52 -1.44
CA VAL A 529 19.59 53.02 -0.27
C VAL A 529 19.79 51.90 0.75
N VAL A 530 18.75 51.12 1.05
CA VAL A 530 18.87 50.01 2.01
C VAL A 530 19.71 48.84 1.47
N GLU A 531 19.86 48.71 0.14
CA GLU A 531 20.75 47.72 -0.50
C GLU A 531 22.23 48.18 -0.60
N ARG A 532 22.57 49.35 -0.06
CA ARG A 532 23.95 49.87 -0.08
C ARG A 532 24.87 49.05 0.82
N PRO A 533 26.16 48.93 0.47
CA PRO A 533 27.15 48.37 1.38
C PRO A 533 27.14 49.12 2.71
N GLY A 534 27.00 48.41 3.83
CA GLY A 534 27.02 49.01 5.16
C GLY A 534 25.73 49.72 5.59
N ALA A 535 24.62 49.53 4.88
CA ALA A 535 23.30 49.95 5.33
C ALA A 535 22.92 49.25 6.65
N THR A 536 22.31 50.02 7.54
CA THR A 536 21.98 49.63 8.91
C THR A 536 20.49 49.32 9.07
N VAL A 537 20.09 48.66 10.15
CA VAL A 537 18.66 48.44 10.44
C VAL A 537 17.93 49.79 10.65
N GLU A 538 18.63 50.81 11.13
CA GLU A 538 18.14 52.18 11.22
C GLU A 538 17.83 52.78 9.83
N ASP A 539 18.59 52.42 8.79
CA ASP A 539 18.26 52.82 7.41
C ASP A 539 16.97 52.16 6.92
N ALA A 540 16.70 50.90 7.29
CA ALA A 540 15.44 50.23 6.98
C ALA A 540 14.26 50.86 7.74
N ALA A 541 14.46 51.28 8.99
CA ALA A 541 13.46 52.01 9.77
C ALA A 541 13.15 53.39 9.14
N GLU A 542 14.18 54.14 8.75
CA GLU A 542 14.01 55.41 8.06
C GLU A 542 13.37 55.26 6.67
N ALA A 543 13.69 54.19 5.97
CA ALA A 543 13.04 53.82 4.71
C ALA A 543 11.54 53.54 4.90
N THR A 544 11.14 52.95 6.03
CA THR A 544 9.74 52.64 6.35
C THR A 544 8.88 53.89 6.56
N LEU A 545 9.48 55.00 6.99
CA LEU A 545 8.79 56.28 7.19
C LEU A 545 8.50 57.05 5.89
N ARG A 546 9.12 56.67 4.77
CA ARG A 546 9.12 57.40 3.49
C ARG A 546 8.23 56.74 2.45
#